data_AF-A0A2U3Q1Z5-F1
#
_entry.id   AF-A0A2U3Q1Z5-F1
#
_cell.length_a   1.000
_cell.length_b   1.000
_cell.length_c   1.000
_cell.angle_alpha   90.00
_cell.angle_beta   90.00
_cell.angle_gamma   90.00
#
_symmetry.space_group_name_H-M   'P 1'
#
loop_
_entity.id
_entity.type
_entity.pdbx_description
1 polymer ?
#
loop_
_entity_poly.entity_id
_entity_poly.type
_entity_poly.pdbx_seq_one_letter_code
_entity_poly.pdbx_strand_id
1 'polypeptide(L)' 'MKRHAMSKHFGNGAGHVLRQHNSAVLLFSWRGKPDGSASYVEHINRYVRNGVEYPSLAALLRAVEAEHAYKEN' A
#
# COMPACT_ATOMS: atom_id res chain seq x y z
N MET A 1 8.18 12.96 13.87
CA MET A 1 8.60 11.55 13.98
C MET A 1 9.44 11.17 12.76
N LYS A 2 10.54 10.41 12.90
CA LYS A 2 11.26 9.87 11.74
C LYS A 2 10.45 8.71 11.15
N ARG A 3 10.06 8.78 9.87
CA ARG A 3 9.36 7.65 9.21
C ARG A 3 10.38 6.60 8.82
N HIS A 4 10.27 5.41 9.39
CA HIS A 4 11.17 4.30 9.07
C HIS A 4 10.93 3.80 7.65
N ALA A 5 12.00 3.32 6.99
CA ALA A 5 11.85 2.59 5.75
C ALA A 5 11.00 1.33 6.00
N MET A 6 10.18 0.95 5.03
CA MET A 6 9.33 -0.23 5.10
C MET A 6 9.45 -1.04 3.82
N SER A 7 9.53 -2.35 3.95
CA SER A 7 9.46 -3.31 2.84
C SER A 7 8.69 -4.52 3.33
N LYS A 8 7.57 -4.86 2.69
CA LYS A 8 6.71 -5.97 3.11
C LYS A 8 6.00 -6.63 1.93
N HIS A 9 5.92 -7.96 1.95
CA HIS A 9 5.13 -8.73 1.00
C HIS A 9 3.70 -8.99 1.53
N PHE A 10 2.72 -9.09 0.64
CA PHE A 10 1.31 -9.36 0.92
C PHE A 10 0.68 -10.17 -0.24
N GLY A 11 -0.59 -10.56 -0.13
CA GLY A 11 -1.27 -11.33 -1.19
C GLY A 11 -0.56 -12.64 -1.52
N ASN A 12 -0.19 -13.41 -0.50
CA ASN A 12 0.60 -14.64 -0.63
C ASN A 12 1.93 -14.47 -1.42
N GLY A 13 2.56 -13.30 -1.33
CA GLY A 13 3.81 -13.00 -2.03
C GLY A 13 3.65 -12.38 -3.41
N ALA A 14 2.41 -12.28 -3.93
CA ALA A 14 2.14 -11.58 -5.18
C ALA A 14 2.29 -10.05 -5.03
N GLY A 15 1.96 -9.50 -3.86
CA GLY A 15 2.07 -8.07 -3.58
C GLY A 15 3.34 -7.70 -2.82
N HIS A 16 3.92 -6.56 -3.15
CA HIS A 16 5.01 -5.93 -2.39
C HIS A 16 4.73 -4.46 -2.15
N VAL A 17 4.98 -3.99 -0.94
CA VAL A 17 4.85 -2.58 -0.55
C VAL A 17 6.18 -2.04 -0.03
N LEU A 18 6.56 -0.87 -0.51
CA LEU A 18 7.80 -0.19 -0.15
C LEU A 18 7.52 1.25 0.29
N ARG A 19 8.12 1.67 1.40
CA ARG A 19 8.15 3.06 1.86
C ARG A 19 9.60 3.47 2.05
N GLN A 20 10.03 4.51 1.35
CA GLN A 20 11.36 5.11 1.55
C GLN A 20 11.45 5.80 2.92
N HIS A 21 12.67 5.97 3.42
CA HIS A 21 12.91 6.68 4.67
C HIS A 21 12.33 8.10 4.60
N ASN A 22 11.65 8.52 5.67
CA ASN A 22 11.01 9.83 5.77
C ASN A 22 9.87 10.12 4.76
N SER A 23 9.52 9.17 3.88
CA SER A 23 8.44 9.35 2.91
C SER A 23 7.07 9.02 3.51
N ALA A 24 6.07 9.81 3.15
CA ALA A 24 4.66 9.48 3.40
C ALA A 24 4.08 8.54 2.33
N VAL A 25 4.80 8.36 1.22
CA VAL A 25 4.32 7.57 0.07
C VAL A 25 4.75 6.11 0.19
N LEU A 26 3.78 5.23 0.00
CA LEU A 26 3.93 3.80 -0.15
C LEU A 26 3.82 3.47 -1.64
N LEU A 27 4.81 2.77 -2.16
CA LEU A 27 4.82 2.24 -3.52
C LEU A 27 4.40 0.78 -3.49
N PHE A 28 3.51 0.41 -4.39
CA PHE A 28 3.00 -0.96 -4.51
C PHE A 28 3.53 -1.59 -5.79
N SER A 29 3.80 -2.88 -5.71
CA SER A 29 4.08 -3.75 -6.84
C SER A 29 3.23 -5.02 -6.72
N TRP A 30 2.70 -5.50 -7.84
CA TRP A 30 1.96 -6.75 -7.94
C TRP A 30 2.59 -7.65 -9.01
N ARG A 31 2.97 -8.88 -8.64
CA ARG A 31 3.71 -9.85 -9.47
C ARG A 31 4.93 -9.22 -10.17
N GLY A 32 5.66 -8.40 -9.45
CA GLY A 32 6.85 -7.70 -9.94
C GLY A 32 6.58 -6.47 -10.82
N LYS A 33 5.32 -6.12 -11.08
CA LYS A 33 4.94 -4.92 -11.85
C LYS A 33 4.50 -3.78 -10.92
N PRO A 34 4.81 -2.51 -11.23
CA PRO A 34 4.29 -1.38 -10.47
C PRO A 34 2.77 -1.38 -10.42
N ASP A 35 2.22 -1.21 -9.21
CA ASP A 35 0.78 -1.25 -8.91
C ASP A 35 0.28 0.07 -8.28
N GLY A 36 0.99 1.16 -8.54
CA GLY A 36 0.63 2.49 -8.05
C GLY A 36 1.15 2.78 -6.65
N SER A 37 0.51 3.76 -6.00
CA SER A 37 0.99 4.31 -4.73
C SER A 37 -0.15 4.67 -3.78
N ALA A 38 0.17 4.75 -2.50
CA ALA A 38 -0.70 5.28 -1.47
C ALA A 38 0.05 6.30 -0.62
N SER A 39 -0.64 7.31 -0.10
CA SER A 39 -0.08 8.31 0.80
C SER A 39 -0.59 8.09 2.22
N TYR A 40 0.32 8.06 3.18
CA TYR A 40 -0.02 8.09 4.59
C TYR A 40 -0.24 9.54 5.05
N VAL A 41 -1.45 9.84 5.48
CA VAL A 41 -1.85 11.17 5.96
C VAL A 41 -1.77 11.17 7.47
N GLU A 42 -0.66 11.71 7.99
CA GLU A 42 -0.29 11.65 9.41
C GLU A 42 -1.30 12.35 10.32
N HIS A 43 -1.87 13.49 9.88
CA HIS A 43 -2.82 14.26 10.68
C HIS A 43 -4.10 13.48 11.03
N ILE A 44 -4.54 12.58 10.16
CA ILE A 44 -5.75 11.77 10.35
C ILE A 44 -5.44 10.30 10.61
N ASN A 45 -4.15 9.92 10.61
CA ASN A 45 -3.68 8.55 10.75
C ASN A 45 -4.35 7.56 9.76
N ARG A 46 -4.46 7.96 8.49
CA ARG A 46 -5.07 7.15 7.42
C ARG A 46 -4.15 6.98 6.23
N TYR A 47 -4.46 5.98 5.41
CA TYR A 47 -3.82 5.78 4.12
C TYR A 47 -4.78 6.13 2.99
N VAL A 48 -4.29 6.81 1.95
CA VAL A 48 -5.10 7.22 0.81
C VAL A 48 -4.50 6.64 -0.46
N ARG A 49 -5.26 5.86 -1.22
CA ARG A 49 -4.87 5.34 -2.55
C ARG A 49 -5.99 5.64 -3.53
N ASN A 50 -5.67 6.27 -4.66
CA ASN A 50 -6.62 6.63 -5.70
C ASN A 50 -7.87 7.38 -5.18
N GLY A 51 -7.72 8.25 -4.17
CA GLY A 51 -8.81 9.00 -3.55
C GLY A 51 -9.64 8.22 -2.52
N VAL A 52 -9.37 6.94 -2.30
CA VAL A 52 -10.02 6.11 -1.28
C VAL A 52 -9.21 6.12 0.01
N GLU A 53 -9.86 6.42 1.12
CA GLU A 53 -9.25 6.38 2.45
C GLU A 53 -9.37 5.00 3.10
N TYR A 54 -8.28 4.58 3.75
CA TYR A 54 -8.19 3.33 4.47
C TYR A 54 -7.81 3.61 5.93
N PRO A 55 -8.55 3.00 6.89
CA PRO A 55 -8.33 3.25 8.31
C PRO A 55 -7.03 2.64 8.84
N SER A 56 -6.40 1.72 8.11
CA SER A 56 -5.14 1.11 8.48
C SER A 56 -4.39 0.57 7.27
N LEU A 57 -3.09 0.30 7.44
CA LEU A 57 -2.28 -0.35 6.40
C LEU A 57 -2.84 -1.74 6.05
N ALA A 58 -3.35 -2.48 7.03
CA ALA A 58 -3.93 -3.81 6.78
C ALA A 58 -5.19 -3.73 5.90
N ALA A 59 -6.05 -2.73 6.14
CA ALA A 59 -7.23 -2.49 5.30
C ALA A 59 -6.84 -2.11 3.87
N LEU A 60 -5.83 -1.25 3.71
CA LEU A 60 -5.28 -0.91 2.40
C LEU A 60 -4.77 -2.16 1.67
N LEU A 61 -3.93 -2.98 2.31
CA LEU A 61 -3.35 -4.17 1.67
C LEU A 61 -4.42 -5.18 1.22
N ARG A 62 -5.45 -5.40 2.05
CA ARG A 62 -6.61 -6.25 1.71
C ARG A 62 -7.37 -5.72 0.50
N ALA A 63 -7.53 -4.41 0.39
CA ALA A 63 -8.23 -3.81 -0.74
C ALA A 63 -7.45 -3.94 -2.05
N VAL A 64 -6.12 -3.77 -2.00
CA VAL A 64 -5.25 -4.02 -3.16
C VAL A 64 -5.33 -5.47 -3.59
N GLU A 65 -5.26 -6.40 -2.65
CA GLU A 65 -5.41 -7.84 -2.93
C GLU A 65 -6.77 -8.15 -3.55
N ALA A 66 -7.86 -7.57 -3.05
CA ALA A 66 -9.20 -7.73 -3.61
C ALA A 66 -9.34 -7.14 -5.03
N GLU A 67 -8.72 -5.99 -5.31
CA GLU A 67 -8.71 -5.38 -6.65
C GLU A 67 -8.08 -6.31 -7.69
N HIS A 68 -6.95 -6.94 -7.34
CA HIS A 68 -6.30 -7.91 -8.22
C HIS A 68 -7.06 -9.22 -8.31
N ALA A 69 -7.60 -9.74 -7.20
CA ALA A 69 -8.43 -10.94 -7.23
C ALA A 69 -9.66 -10.78 -8.15
N TYR A 70 -10.24 -9.58 -8.23
CA TYR A 70 -11.34 -9.28 -9.13
C TYR A 70 -10.89 -9.18 -10.61
N LYS A 71 -9.71 -8.59 -10.88
CA LYS A 71 -9.18 -8.41 -12.24
C LYS A 71 -8.63 -9.70 -12.86
N GLU A 72 -8.22 -10.67 -12.04
CA GLU A 72 -7.67 -11.94 -12.51
C GLU A 72 -8.74 -13.02 -12.75
N ASN A 73 -10.02 -12.68 -12.57
CA ASN A 73 -11.18 -13.55 -12.75
C ASN A 73 -11.99 -13.16 -13.99
#